data_AF-A0A6B2LI13-F1
#
_entry.id   AF-A0A6B2LI13-F1
#
_cell.length_a   1.000
_cell.length_b   1.000
_cell.length_c   1.000
_cell.angle_alpha   90.00
_cell.angle_beta   90.00
_cell.angle_gamma   90.00
#
_symmetry.space_group_name_H-M   'P 1'
#
loop_
_entity.id
_entity.type
_entity.pdbx_description
1 polymer ?
#
loop_
_entity_poly.entity_id
_entity_poly.type
_entity_poly.pdbx_seq_one_letter_code
_entity_poly.pdbx_strand_id
1 'polypeptide(L)'
;MSELAVLHLNRLHPRFAIICGDFVHHLPEIYPQFDPSVRERQIRDIKAVYSKVHESVPLICVCGNHDVGNVPNATTINRYKNDWGDDYFSFWVDGLCGIAINSSVIHAASKAAPFFEEQLAWLERTLQDAATRNPTHIVIFSHHPFFLKKAEETEEDLGMDSLIDSLMG
;
A
#
# COMPACT_ATOMS: atom_id res chain seq x y z
N MET A 1 9.38 -13.77 11.17
CA MET A 1 9.68 -13.27 9.80
C MET A 1 10.20 -11.83 9.85
N SER A 2 9.44 -10.88 10.41
CA SER A 2 9.82 -9.45 10.39
C SER A 2 11.16 -9.14 11.07
N GLU A 3 11.52 -9.80 12.18
CA GLU A 3 12.83 -9.60 12.83
C GLU A 3 14.00 -10.00 11.92
N LEU A 4 13.87 -11.09 11.17
CA LEU A 4 14.88 -11.52 10.21
C LEU A 4 15.00 -10.52 9.04
N ALA A 5 13.88 -9.96 8.59
CA ALA A 5 13.89 -8.90 7.58
C ALA A 5 14.67 -7.68 8.07
N VAL A 6 14.44 -7.23 9.31
CA VAL A 6 15.19 -6.10 9.92
C VAL A 6 16.69 -6.41 10.00
N LEU A 7 17.08 -7.63 10.41
CA LEU A 7 18.49 -8.03 10.40
C LEU A 7 19.13 -7.93 9.02
N HIS A 8 18.40 -8.33 7.97
CA HIS A 8 18.88 -8.21 6.59
C HIS A 8 18.95 -6.76 6.11
N LEU A 9 17.96 -5.93 6.42
CA LEU A 9 17.96 -4.50 6.09
C LEU A 9 19.17 -3.80 6.73
N ASN A 10 19.42 -4.05 8.01
CA ASN A 10 20.55 -3.46 8.74
C ASN A 10 21.90 -4.02 8.29
N ARG A 11 21.94 -5.19 7.66
CA ARG A 11 23.18 -5.72 7.06
C ARG A 11 23.45 -5.10 5.70
N LEU A 12 22.41 -4.96 4.87
CA LEU A 12 22.51 -4.54 3.47
C LEU A 12 22.54 -3.02 3.29
N HIS A 13 21.98 -2.26 4.23
CA HIS A 13 21.83 -0.80 4.15
C HIS A 13 21.30 -0.32 2.79
N PRO A 14 20.14 -0.83 2.32
CA PRO A 14 19.58 -0.38 1.05
C PRO A 14 19.21 1.11 1.12
N ARG A 15 19.08 1.76 -0.04
CA ARG A 15 18.71 3.19 -0.11
C ARG A 15 17.35 3.49 0.52
N PHE A 16 16.43 2.53 0.46
CA PHE A 16 15.16 2.50 1.18
C PHE A 16 14.66 1.05 1.20
N ALA A 17 13.63 0.77 2.00
CA ALA A 17 12.89 -0.48 1.93
C ALA A 17 11.38 -0.21 1.94
N ILE A 18 10.62 -1.08 1.26
CA ILE A 18 9.18 -0.97 1.12
C ILE A 18 8.53 -2.21 1.72
N ILE A 19 7.46 -2.00 2.47
CA ILE A 19 6.59 -3.06 3.00
C ILE A 19 5.23 -2.91 2.33
N CYS A 20 4.87 -3.90 1.51
CA CYS A 20 3.65 -3.88 0.71
C CYS A 20 2.44 -4.45 1.46
N GLY A 21 2.06 -3.82 2.57
CA GLY A 21 0.80 -4.09 3.26
C GLY A 21 0.78 -5.25 4.23
N ASP A 22 -0.40 -5.44 4.81
CA ASP A 22 -0.77 -6.44 5.81
C ASP A 22 0.09 -6.37 7.06
N PHE A 23 0.19 -5.17 7.63
CA PHE A 23 0.84 -4.94 8.92
C PHE A 23 0.06 -5.57 10.08
N VAL A 24 -1.25 -5.66 9.95
CA VAL A 24 -2.10 -6.37 10.91
C VAL A 24 -2.73 -7.57 10.22
N HIS A 25 -2.99 -8.64 10.96
CA HIS A 25 -3.81 -9.74 10.45
C HIS A 25 -5.28 -9.58 10.87
N HIS A 26 -5.55 -8.68 11.83
CA HIS A 26 -6.88 -8.36 12.31
C HIS A 26 -7.72 -7.64 11.23
N LEU A 27 -8.36 -8.42 10.37
CA LEU A 27 -9.32 -7.90 9.40
C LEU A 27 -10.42 -7.13 10.11
N PRO A 28 -10.77 -5.91 9.64
CA PRO A 28 -11.87 -5.13 10.21
C PRO A 28 -13.21 -5.90 10.25
N GLU A 29 -13.37 -6.87 9.36
CA GLU A 29 -14.63 -7.60 9.11
C GLU A 29 -14.71 -8.96 9.82
N ILE A 30 -13.58 -9.62 10.10
CA ILE A 30 -13.55 -11.07 10.41
C ILE A 30 -13.05 -11.41 11.83
N TYR A 31 -12.13 -10.64 12.44
CA TYR A 31 -11.45 -11.06 13.68
C TYR A 31 -11.62 -10.10 14.84
N PRO A 32 -11.72 -10.67 16.06
CA PRO A 32 -13.01 -10.77 16.71
C PRO A 32 -13.56 -9.38 17.00
N GLN A 33 -14.86 -9.20 16.76
CA GLN A 33 -15.63 -8.05 17.25
C GLN A 33 -15.57 -7.87 18.80
N PHE A 34 -14.84 -8.75 19.50
CA PHE A 34 -14.82 -8.92 20.94
C PHE A 34 -13.52 -8.48 21.62
N ASP A 35 -12.39 -8.32 20.91
CA ASP A 35 -11.16 -7.76 21.52
C ASP A 35 -10.39 -6.82 20.57
N PRO A 36 -10.76 -5.52 20.54
CA PRO A 36 -10.04 -4.47 19.80
C PRO A 36 -8.54 -4.39 20.12
N SER A 37 -8.13 -4.85 21.30
CA SER A 37 -6.73 -4.77 21.74
C SER A 37 -5.79 -5.71 20.98
N VAL A 38 -6.32 -6.71 20.23
CA VAL A 38 -5.52 -7.56 19.34
C VAL A 38 -4.86 -6.73 18.24
N ARG A 39 -5.62 -5.86 17.57
CA ARG A 39 -5.08 -5.01 16.50
C ARG A 39 -4.02 -4.05 17.04
N GLU A 40 -4.28 -3.44 18.20
CA GLU A 40 -3.31 -2.56 18.86
C GLU A 40 -2.04 -3.29 19.26
N ARG A 41 -2.13 -4.54 19.77
CA ARG A 41 -0.97 -5.40 20.03
C ARG A 41 -0.16 -5.63 18.75
N GLN A 42 -0.81 -6.00 17.64
CA GLN A 42 -0.15 -6.22 16.35
C GLN A 42 0.57 -4.95 15.86
N ILE A 43 -0.08 -3.80 15.94
CA ILE A 43 0.53 -2.51 15.58
C ILE A 43 1.76 -2.23 16.44
N ARG A 44 1.64 -2.39 17.76
CA ARG A 44 2.77 -2.17 18.68
C ARG A 44 3.93 -3.10 18.36
N ASP A 45 3.66 -4.38 18.12
CA ASP A 45 4.69 -5.37 17.85
C ASP A 45 5.40 -5.09 16.51
N ILE A 46 4.67 -4.81 15.44
CA ILE A 46 5.27 -4.44 14.15
C ILE A 46 6.08 -3.16 14.27
N LYS A 47 5.54 -2.11 14.89
CA LYS A 47 6.28 -0.85 15.10
C LYS A 47 7.54 -1.08 15.94
N ALA A 48 7.48 -1.91 16.97
CA ALA A 48 8.64 -2.24 17.81
C ALA A 48 9.70 -3.07 17.08
N VAL A 49 9.30 -3.91 16.12
CA VAL A 49 10.25 -4.65 15.28
C VAL A 49 10.90 -3.70 14.27
N TYR A 50 10.11 -2.95 13.52
CA TYR A 50 10.64 -2.08 12.44
C TYR A 50 11.33 -0.81 12.94
N SER A 51 11.09 -0.37 14.19
CA SER A 51 11.87 0.70 14.82
C SER A 51 13.35 0.33 15.03
N LYS A 52 13.70 -0.95 14.91
CA LYS A 52 15.08 -1.45 14.96
C LYS A 52 15.78 -1.36 13.60
N VAL A 53 15.10 -0.94 12.53
CA VAL A 53 15.76 -0.68 11.24
C VAL A 53 16.70 0.52 11.40
N HIS A 54 17.89 0.41 10.82
CA HIS A 54 18.90 1.46 10.87
C HIS A 54 18.35 2.76 10.27
N GLU A 55 18.59 3.89 10.94
CA GLU A 55 18.02 5.20 10.59
C GLU A 55 18.38 5.69 9.17
N SER A 56 19.47 5.17 8.60
CA SER A 56 19.87 5.46 7.22
C SER A 56 19.03 4.75 6.16
N VAL A 57 18.13 3.85 6.56
CA VAL A 57 17.26 3.08 5.66
C VAL A 57 15.82 3.53 5.89
N PRO A 58 15.31 4.48 5.08
CA PRO A 58 13.91 4.86 5.12
C PRO A 58 13.01 3.65 4.89
N LEU A 59 12.00 3.48 5.75
CA LEU A 59 10.94 2.50 5.60
C LEU A 59 9.70 3.18 5.01
N ILE A 60 9.20 2.59 3.92
CA ILE A 60 8.02 3.05 3.20
C ILE A 60 6.93 1.99 3.36
N CYS A 61 5.76 2.43 3.82
CA CYS A 61 4.64 1.55 4.14
C CYS A 61 3.53 1.74 3.10
N VAL A 62 3.12 0.66 2.45
CA VAL A 62 1.94 0.62 1.57
C VAL A 62 0.85 -0.16 2.29
N CYS A 63 -0.41 0.25 2.19
CA CYS A 63 -1.51 -0.47 2.85
C CYS A 63 -1.87 -1.77 2.12
N GLY A 64 -2.25 -2.80 2.89
CA GLY A 64 -2.90 -4.02 2.40
C GLY A 64 -4.37 -4.10 2.80
N ASN A 65 -5.08 -5.11 2.29
CA ASN A 65 -6.50 -5.30 2.61
C ASN A 65 -6.71 -5.66 4.08
N HIS A 66 -5.74 -6.25 4.78
CA HIS A 66 -5.89 -6.45 6.21
C HIS A 66 -5.79 -5.13 7.01
N ASP A 67 -5.16 -4.11 6.44
CA ASP A 67 -4.97 -2.83 7.11
C ASP A 67 -6.18 -1.90 6.93
N VAL A 68 -6.74 -1.87 5.71
CA VAL A 68 -7.86 -0.98 5.32
C VAL A 68 -9.19 -1.71 5.07
N GLY A 69 -9.24 -3.04 5.14
CA GLY A 69 -10.43 -3.87 4.88
C GLY A 69 -10.47 -4.44 3.45
N ASN A 70 -11.16 -5.58 3.27
CA ASN A 70 -11.40 -6.16 1.95
C ASN A 70 -12.36 -5.28 1.14
N VAL A 71 -13.33 -4.66 1.84
CA VAL A 71 -14.17 -3.61 1.27
C VAL A 71 -13.90 -2.32 2.06
N PRO A 72 -12.87 -1.55 1.68
CA PRO A 72 -12.49 -0.35 2.41
C PRO A 72 -13.61 0.69 2.43
N ASN A 73 -13.58 1.55 3.44
CA ASN A 73 -14.47 2.68 3.58
C ASN A 73 -13.77 3.81 4.36
N ALA A 74 -14.42 4.96 4.49
CA ALA A 74 -13.86 6.12 5.17
C ALA A 74 -13.34 5.81 6.59
N THR A 75 -14.01 4.96 7.35
CA THR A 75 -13.61 4.62 8.72
C THR A 75 -12.32 3.82 8.75
N THR A 76 -12.21 2.80 7.89
CA THR A 76 -11.04 1.92 7.88
C THR A 76 -9.82 2.60 7.26
N ILE A 77 -10.01 3.41 6.21
CA ILE A 77 -8.97 4.23 5.60
C ILE A 77 -8.44 5.26 6.60
N ASN A 78 -9.31 6.02 7.27
CA ASN A 78 -8.88 7.02 8.26
C ASN A 78 -8.17 6.37 9.46
N ARG A 79 -8.59 5.16 9.86
CA ARG A 79 -7.87 4.42 10.90
C ARG A 79 -6.47 4.04 10.45
N TYR A 80 -6.30 3.55 9.21
CA TYR A 80 -4.97 3.31 8.65
C TYR A 80 -4.13 4.59 8.67
N LYS A 81 -4.70 5.71 8.21
CA LYS A 81 -4.00 7.01 8.20
C LYS A 81 -3.48 7.43 9.57
N ASN A 82 -4.30 7.25 10.60
CA ASN A 82 -3.91 7.55 11.97
C ASN A 82 -2.80 6.64 12.49
N ASP A 83 -2.77 5.38 12.06
CA ASP A 83 -1.79 4.40 12.53
C ASP A 83 -0.46 4.47 11.78
N TRP A 84 -0.50 4.72 10.47
CA TRP A 84 0.63 4.49 9.55
C TRP A 84 0.98 5.67 8.65
N GLY A 85 0.13 6.70 8.57
CA GLY A 85 0.27 7.81 7.62
C GLY A 85 -0.52 7.59 6.32
N ASP A 86 -0.23 8.40 5.30
CA ASP A 86 -1.00 8.42 4.05
C ASP A 86 -1.14 7.03 3.40
N ASP A 87 -2.32 6.74 2.85
CA ASP A 87 -2.64 5.45 2.24
C ASP A 87 -2.18 5.35 0.77
N TYR A 88 -1.92 6.49 0.13
CA TYR A 88 -1.21 6.62 -1.14
C TYR A 88 -0.37 7.89 -1.14
N PHE A 89 0.78 7.86 -1.81
CA PHE A 89 1.72 8.98 -1.91
C PHE A 89 2.80 8.70 -2.94
N SER A 90 3.58 9.71 -3.31
CA SER A 90 4.75 9.55 -4.16
C SER A 90 6.01 10.11 -3.50
N PHE A 91 7.16 9.60 -3.90
CA PHE A 91 8.47 9.98 -3.37
C PHE A 91 9.54 9.91 -4.45
N TRP A 92 10.67 10.56 -4.19
CA TRP A 92 11.81 10.60 -5.10
C TRP A 92 13.09 10.15 -4.41
N VAL A 93 13.85 9.26 -5.05
CA VAL A 93 15.18 8.81 -4.59
C VAL A 93 16.11 8.66 -5.79
N ASP A 94 17.17 9.46 -5.87
CA ASP A 94 18.24 9.32 -6.88
C ASP A 94 17.76 9.10 -8.33
N GLY A 95 16.71 9.83 -8.76
CA GLY A 95 16.13 9.73 -10.11
C GLY A 95 15.00 8.71 -10.28
N LEU A 96 14.70 7.91 -9.26
CA LEU A 96 13.49 7.09 -9.16
C LEU A 96 12.32 7.95 -8.68
N CYS A 97 11.20 7.89 -9.39
CA CYS A 97 9.88 8.28 -8.89
C CYS A 97 9.15 7.04 -8.38
N GLY A 98 9.01 6.91 -7.06
CA GLY A 98 8.23 5.85 -6.43
C GLY A 98 6.81 6.32 -6.15
N ILE A 99 5.82 5.48 -6.41
CA ILE A 99 4.40 5.78 -6.20
C ILE A 99 3.79 4.62 -5.41
N ALA A 100 3.35 4.88 -4.18
CA ALA A 100 2.59 3.93 -3.39
C ALA A 100 1.09 4.20 -3.59
N ILE A 101 0.32 3.15 -3.92
CA ILE A 101 -1.13 3.23 -4.10
C ILE A 101 -1.87 2.36 -3.08
N ASN A 102 -3.04 2.82 -2.66
CA ASN A 102 -4.00 1.98 -1.95
C ASN A 102 -4.71 1.09 -2.98
N SER A 103 -4.17 -0.11 -3.20
CA SER A 103 -4.75 -1.06 -4.15
C SER A 103 -6.08 -1.66 -3.67
N SER A 104 -6.43 -1.54 -2.39
CA SER A 104 -7.69 -2.07 -1.86
C SER A 104 -8.89 -1.24 -2.32
N VAL A 105 -8.74 0.09 -2.47
CA VAL A 105 -9.81 0.93 -3.02
C VAL A 105 -10.01 0.72 -4.52
N ILE A 106 -8.96 0.26 -5.24
CA ILE A 106 -9.04 -0.13 -6.65
C ILE A 106 -9.74 -1.47 -6.80
N HIS A 107 -9.38 -2.44 -5.95
CA HIS A 107 -9.94 -3.80 -6.01
C HIS A 107 -11.40 -3.87 -5.54
N ALA A 108 -11.83 -3.01 -4.61
CA ALA A 108 -13.17 -3.06 -4.03
C ALA A 108 -13.71 -1.66 -3.67
N ALA A 109 -14.11 -0.90 -4.67
CA ALA A 109 -14.56 0.49 -4.50
C ALA A 109 -15.99 0.65 -3.98
N SER A 110 -16.77 -0.42 -3.79
CA SER A 110 -18.23 -0.34 -3.51
C SER A 110 -18.62 0.50 -2.29
N LYS A 111 -17.74 0.64 -1.29
CA LYS A 111 -17.93 1.53 -0.11
C LYS A 111 -16.90 2.66 -0.01
N ALA A 112 -16.09 2.85 -1.05
CA ALA A 112 -14.99 3.80 -1.12
C ALA A 112 -14.89 4.51 -2.48
N ALA A 113 -15.98 4.57 -3.27
CA ALA A 113 -15.97 5.19 -4.60
C ALA A 113 -15.34 6.61 -4.64
N PRO A 114 -15.65 7.53 -3.70
CA PRO A 114 -14.98 8.83 -3.67
C PRO A 114 -13.46 8.75 -3.46
N PHE A 115 -12.98 7.79 -2.67
CA PHE A 115 -11.54 7.58 -2.44
C PHE A 115 -10.86 6.96 -3.65
N PHE A 116 -11.56 6.06 -4.36
CA PHE A 116 -11.08 5.51 -5.62
C PHE A 116 -10.91 6.62 -6.67
N GLU A 117 -11.95 7.44 -6.88
CA GLU A 117 -11.92 8.55 -7.83
C GLU A 117 -10.84 9.59 -7.48
N GLU A 118 -10.71 9.93 -6.19
CA GLU A 118 -9.68 10.84 -5.70
C GLU A 118 -8.27 10.30 -5.97
N GLN A 119 -8.01 9.03 -5.62
CA GLN A 119 -6.72 8.40 -5.85
C GLN A 119 -6.40 8.29 -7.34
N LEU A 120 -7.39 7.93 -8.18
CA LEU A 120 -7.22 7.81 -9.63
C LEU A 120 -6.82 9.16 -10.25
N ALA A 121 -7.57 10.22 -9.94
CA ALA A 121 -7.26 11.56 -10.42
C ALA A 121 -5.90 12.06 -9.88
N TRP A 122 -5.53 11.69 -8.65
CA TRP A 122 -4.20 12.00 -8.09
C TRP A 122 -3.08 11.24 -8.81
N LEU A 123 -3.30 9.96 -9.13
CA LEU A 123 -2.32 9.11 -9.80
C LEU A 123 -2.02 9.63 -11.21
N GLU A 124 -3.06 9.98 -11.98
CA GLU A 124 -2.91 10.58 -13.31
C GLU A 124 -2.06 11.86 -13.26
N ARG A 125 -2.39 12.78 -12.35
CA ARG A 125 -1.60 14.02 -12.16
C ARG A 125 -0.17 13.72 -11.75
N THR A 126 0.03 12.77 -10.84
CA THR A 126 1.37 12.38 -10.36
C THR A 126 2.23 11.82 -11.48
N LEU A 127 1.66 10.99 -12.36
CA LEU A 127 2.36 10.44 -13.53
C LEU A 127 2.69 11.52 -14.56
N GLN A 128 1.76 12.44 -14.84
CA GLN A 128 2.00 13.58 -15.72
C GLN A 128 3.13 14.46 -15.18
N ASP A 129 3.07 14.83 -13.90
CA ASP A 129 4.09 15.63 -13.23
C ASP A 129 5.44 14.91 -13.22
N ALA A 130 5.46 13.60 -12.95
CA ALA A 130 6.68 12.81 -12.99
C ALA A 130 7.31 12.81 -14.39
N ALA A 131 6.51 12.66 -15.46
CA ALA A 131 7.00 12.69 -16.83
C ALA A 131 7.73 14.02 -17.16
N THR A 132 7.25 15.16 -16.64
CA THR A 132 7.92 16.46 -16.85
C THR A 132 9.30 16.57 -16.21
N ARG A 133 9.57 15.75 -15.19
CA ARG A 133 10.82 15.73 -14.42
C ARG A 133 11.84 14.73 -14.95
N ASN A 134 11.49 14.01 -16.02
CA ASN A 134 12.35 13.08 -16.75
C ASN A 134 13.06 12.04 -15.83
N PRO A 135 12.31 11.26 -15.03
CA PRO A 135 12.85 10.26 -14.12
C PRO A 135 13.64 9.20 -14.88
N THR A 136 14.61 8.58 -14.21
CA THR A 136 15.25 7.38 -14.72
C THR A 136 14.27 6.20 -14.71
N HIS A 137 13.47 6.10 -13.65
CA HIS A 137 12.45 5.07 -13.49
C HIS A 137 11.22 5.62 -12.79
N ILE A 138 10.04 5.12 -13.18
CA ILE A 138 8.80 5.26 -12.41
C ILE A 138 8.44 3.85 -11.93
N VAL A 139 8.20 3.68 -10.63
CA VAL A 139 7.83 2.39 -10.04
C VAL A 139 6.61 2.58 -9.15
N ILE A 140 5.58 1.78 -9.41
CA ILE A 140 4.34 1.75 -8.62
C ILE A 140 4.40 0.57 -7.66
N PHE A 141 4.06 0.82 -6.40
CA PHE A 141 4.02 -0.16 -5.32
C PHE A 141 2.57 -0.33 -4.84
N SER A 142 2.11 -1.57 -4.82
CA SER A 142 0.79 -1.97 -4.36
C SER A 142 0.86 -3.24 -3.52
N HIS A 143 -0.21 -3.51 -2.76
CA HIS A 143 -0.38 -4.79 -2.06
C HIS A 143 -0.98 -5.86 -2.98
N HIS A 144 -2.08 -5.53 -3.67
CA HIS A 144 -2.68 -6.43 -4.65
C HIS A 144 -1.87 -6.38 -5.95
N PRO A 145 -1.51 -7.54 -6.53
CA PRO A 145 -0.88 -7.58 -7.83
C PRO A 145 -1.89 -7.21 -8.92
N PHE A 146 -1.44 -6.54 -9.98
CA PHE A 146 -2.28 -6.23 -11.14
C PHE A 146 -2.57 -7.47 -12.01
N PHE A 147 -1.82 -8.55 -11.82
CA PHE A 147 -2.00 -9.82 -12.52
C PHE A 147 -1.51 -10.98 -11.63
N LEU A 148 -2.13 -12.16 -11.75
CA LEU A 148 -1.79 -13.33 -10.94
C LEU A 148 -0.74 -14.22 -11.62
N LYS A 149 -0.80 -14.31 -12.95
CA LYS A 149 0.06 -15.17 -13.78
C LYS A 149 0.65 -14.44 -14.97
N LYS A 150 -0.09 -13.54 -15.62
CA LYS A 150 0.33 -12.90 -16.88
C LYS A 150 -0.21 -11.48 -17.00
N ALA A 151 0.60 -10.59 -17.58
CA ALA A 151 0.23 -9.18 -17.73
C ALA A 151 -1.02 -8.97 -18.60
N GLU A 152 -1.38 -9.94 -19.43
CA GLU A 152 -2.56 -9.90 -20.30
C GLU A 152 -3.84 -10.44 -19.64
N GLU A 153 -3.80 -10.83 -18.36
CA GLU A 153 -5.01 -11.24 -17.63
C GLU A 153 -6.00 -10.09 -17.55
N THR A 154 -7.26 -10.40 -17.83
CA THR A 154 -8.36 -9.45 -17.79
C THR A 154 -8.88 -9.27 -16.35
N GLU A 155 -9.69 -8.24 -16.10
CA GLU A 155 -10.31 -8.02 -14.79
C GLU A 155 -11.17 -9.22 -14.34
N GLU A 156 -11.83 -9.86 -15.31
CA GLU A 156 -12.61 -11.09 -15.08
C GLU A 156 -11.70 -12.25 -14.64
N ASP A 157 -10.49 -12.36 -15.21
CA ASP A 157 -9.50 -13.37 -14.80
C ASP A 157 -9.01 -13.15 -13.35
N LEU A 158 -9.08 -11.91 -12.87
CA LEU A 158 -8.64 -11.49 -11.54
C LEU A 158 -9.78 -11.42 -10.52
N GLY A 159 -11.03 -11.58 -10.95
CA GLY A 159 -12.20 -11.43 -10.10
C GLY A 159 -12.39 -10.01 -9.55
N MET A 160 -11.93 -9.01 -10.29
CA MET A 160 -12.07 -7.59 -9.95
C MET A 160 -13.38 -7.03 -10.55
N ASP A 161 -14.03 -6.10 -9.83
CA ASP A 161 -15.15 -5.34 -10.40
C ASP A 161 -14.63 -4.46 -11.54
N SER A 162 -15.27 -4.50 -12.71
CA SER A 162 -14.75 -3.92 -13.96
C SER A 162 -14.58 -2.40 -13.89
N LEU A 163 -13.36 -1.87 -13.73
CA LEU A 163 -13.12 -0.44 -13.43
C LEU A 163 -11.76 0.12 -13.94
N ILE A 164 -10.85 -0.68 -14.51
CA ILE A 164 -9.47 -0.34 -14.91
C ILE A 164 -9.34 0.00 -16.40
N ASP A 165 -10.40 -0.06 -17.21
CA ASP A 165 -10.35 0.34 -18.62
C ASP A 165 -9.94 1.83 -18.83
N SER A 166 -9.94 2.68 -17.80
CA SER A 166 -9.51 4.08 -17.91
C SER A 166 -8.01 4.33 -17.69
N LEU A 167 -7.25 3.34 -17.20
CA LEU A 167 -5.84 3.53 -16.81
C LEU A 167 -4.83 3.11 -17.89
N MET A 168 -5.28 2.39 -18.91
CA MET A 168 -4.43 1.88 -20.00
C MET A 168 -4.77 2.49 -21.38
N GLY A 169 -5.61 3.54 -21.41
CA GLY A 169 -6.00 4.29 -22.61
C GLY A 169 -5.16 5.53 -22.88
#